data_AF-A0A7X6TVV9-F1
#
_entry.id   AF-A0A7X6TVV9-F1
#
_cell.length_a   1.000
_cell.length_b   1.000
_cell.length_c   1.000
_cell.angle_alpha   90.00
_cell.angle_beta   90.00
_cell.angle_gamma   90.00
#
_symmetry.space_group_name_H-M   'P 1'
#
loop_
_entity.id
_entity.type
_entity.pdbx_description
1 polymer ?
#
loop_
_entity_poly.entity_id
_entity_poly.type
_entity_poly.pdbx_seq_one_letter_code
_entity_poly.pdbx_strand_id
1 'polypeptide(L)'
;YELAMQMREMVGKDPEVVVATNAGGGNLTGTARGLLAAGAKSQVVAASVDLSGLHMASDHDFNRKSFTTGHTGFGVPFTTNPDRSDVPRSAGRPLRYMDRYVTVGQGCVFYITEALAQMEGLERGPAGNTSLAVAFCLAQEMDQDQVIVVQETEYTGAGKHINPQLTFAKENGIELIVGNPKDEKPGVNIVLPEHLGMLFIKDMNLDKLRRSSIKNQTVGKGMNQILPEDVDYLMLETKASRDFVMNHLAELAVTVEGK
;
A
#
# COMPACT_ATOMS: atom_id res chain seq x y z
N TYR A 1 -3.05 9.18 -16.09
CA TYR A 1 -3.13 9.51 -17.52
C TYR A 1 -1.79 10.09 -17.91
N GLU A 2 -1.38 11.18 -17.28
CA GLU A 2 -0.05 11.80 -17.44
C GLU A 2 1.09 10.77 -17.41
N LEU A 3 1.15 9.94 -16.37
CA LEU A 3 2.15 8.87 -16.25
C LEU A 3 2.24 7.99 -17.52
N ALA A 4 1.12 7.45 -18.01
CA ALA A 4 1.12 6.60 -19.20
C ALA A 4 1.57 7.36 -20.46
N MET A 5 1.13 8.62 -20.63
CA MET A 5 1.51 9.42 -21.78
C MET A 5 3.00 9.76 -21.77
N GLN A 6 3.54 10.16 -20.61
CA GLN A 6 4.97 10.42 -20.43
C GLN A 6 5.80 9.17 -20.69
N MET A 7 5.34 8.01 -20.21
CA MET A 7 6.01 6.74 -20.48
C MET A 7 6.06 6.41 -21.97
N ARG A 8 4.94 6.58 -22.70
CA ARG A 8 4.93 6.40 -24.15
C ARG A 8 5.86 7.36 -24.88
N GLU A 9 5.96 8.60 -24.41
CA GLU A 9 6.88 9.60 -24.97
C GLU A 9 8.36 9.25 -24.71
N MET A 10 8.70 8.84 -23.48
CA MET A 10 10.07 8.59 -23.06
C MET A 10 10.62 7.24 -23.50
N VAL A 11 9.79 6.19 -23.45
CA VAL A 11 10.22 4.79 -23.67
C VAL A 11 9.39 4.04 -24.72
N GLY A 12 8.41 4.70 -25.35
CA GLY A 12 7.63 4.10 -26.45
C GLY A 12 6.56 3.10 -26.02
N LYS A 13 6.35 2.88 -24.71
CA LYS A 13 5.36 1.92 -24.19
C LYS A 13 4.79 2.34 -22.83
N ASP A 14 3.68 1.70 -22.45
CA ASP A 14 3.18 1.75 -21.08
C ASP A 14 4.10 0.96 -20.13
N PRO A 15 4.17 1.30 -18.84
CA PRO A 15 4.93 0.50 -17.89
C PRO A 15 4.23 -0.83 -17.61
N GLU A 16 4.99 -1.91 -17.44
CA GLU A 16 4.45 -3.20 -17.01
C GLU A 16 3.92 -3.14 -15.59
N VAL A 17 4.62 -2.42 -14.70
CA VAL A 17 4.26 -2.31 -13.27
C VAL A 17 4.26 -0.84 -12.83
N VAL A 18 3.23 -0.45 -12.08
CA VAL A 18 3.21 0.81 -11.34
C VAL A 18 3.04 0.48 -9.86
N VAL A 19 4.05 0.83 -9.07
CA VAL A 19 3.99 0.71 -7.60
C VAL A 19 3.49 2.02 -7.05
N ALA A 20 2.46 1.97 -6.21
CA ALA A 20 1.91 3.14 -5.54
C ALA A 20 1.88 2.90 -4.02
N THR A 21 2.45 3.84 -3.27
CA THR A 21 2.30 3.88 -1.82
C THR A 21 0.81 3.92 -1.47
N ASN A 22 0.40 3.03 -0.55
CA ASN A 22 -0.95 2.87 -0.07
C ASN A 22 -1.03 3.15 1.45
N ALA A 23 -1.91 4.06 1.81
CA ALA A 23 -2.39 4.29 3.17
C ALA A 23 -3.90 4.56 3.10
N GLY A 24 -4.30 5.83 2.89
CA GLY A 24 -5.71 6.19 2.66
C GLY A 24 -6.28 5.80 1.29
N GLY A 25 -5.44 5.25 0.38
CA GLY A 25 -5.88 4.74 -0.93
C GLY A 25 -6.08 5.77 -2.05
N GLY A 26 -5.98 7.08 -1.75
CA GLY A 26 -6.16 8.16 -2.73
C GLY A 26 -5.15 8.13 -3.87
N ASN A 27 -3.85 8.06 -3.56
CA ASN A 27 -2.76 7.98 -4.55
C ASN A 27 -2.96 6.79 -5.50
N LEU A 28 -3.13 5.59 -4.94
CA LEU A 28 -3.33 4.38 -5.72
C LEU A 28 -4.57 4.46 -6.62
N THR A 29 -5.69 4.96 -6.08
CA THR A 29 -6.94 5.07 -6.83
C THR A 29 -6.82 6.08 -7.97
N GLY A 30 -6.22 7.26 -7.72
CA GLY A 30 -5.99 8.26 -8.76
C GLY A 30 -5.07 7.76 -9.87
N THR A 31 -3.98 7.10 -9.48
CA THR A 31 -3.01 6.48 -10.39
C THR A 31 -3.68 5.46 -11.30
N ALA A 32 -4.42 4.51 -10.72
CA ALA A 32 -5.10 3.46 -11.48
C ALA A 32 -6.17 4.01 -12.41
N ARG A 33 -7.02 4.94 -11.95
CA ARG A 33 -8.02 5.61 -12.80
C ARG A 33 -7.36 6.36 -13.95
N GLY A 34 -6.22 6.98 -13.68
CA GLY A 34 -5.41 7.64 -14.69
C GLY A 34 -4.85 6.68 -15.74
N LEU A 35 -4.38 5.49 -15.35
CA LEU A 35 -3.91 4.45 -16.27
C LEU A 35 -5.05 3.92 -17.13
N LEU A 36 -6.19 3.60 -16.50
CA LEU A 36 -7.40 3.15 -17.18
C LEU A 36 -7.89 4.17 -18.21
N ALA A 37 -7.91 5.46 -17.86
CA ALA A 37 -8.29 6.53 -18.78
C ALA A 37 -7.35 6.65 -20.00
N ALA A 38 -6.09 6.23 -19.86
CA ALA A 38 -5.12 6.19 -20.96
C ALA A 38 -5.16 4.88 -21.76
N GLY A 39 -6.02 3.92 -21.38
CA GLY A 39 -6.08 2.57 -21.95
C GLY A 39 -4.88 1.69 -21.60
N ALA A 40 -4.08 2.08 -20.60
CA ALA A 40 -2.91 1.31 -20.17
C ALA A 40 -3.33 0.03 -19.42
N LYS A 41 -2.57 -1.05 -19.62
CA LYS A 41 -2.80 -2.37 -18.99
C LYS A 41 -1.75 -2.71 -17.93
N SER A 42 -1.17 -1.69 -17.32
CA SER A 42 -0.15 -1.82 -16.27
C SER A 42 -0.71 -2.51 -15.04
N GLN A 43 0.11 -3.36 -14.41
CA GLN A 43 -0.20 -3.92 -13.10
C GLN A 43 -0.03 -2.84 -12.01
N VAL A 44 -1.04 -2.67 -11.16
CA VAL A 44 -0.99 -1.71 -10.04
C VAL A 44 -0.65 -2.45 -8.74
N VAL A 45 0.53 -2.19 -8.20
CA VAL A 45 1.00 -2.76 -6.93
C VAL A 45 0.84 -1.75 -5.81
N ALA A 46 0.07 -2.10 -4.79
CA ALA A 46 -0.03 -1.33 -3.56
C ALA A 46 1.19 -1.63 -2.66
N ALA A 47 1.83 -0.59 -2.14
CA ALA A 47 2.95 -0.69 -1.22
C ALA A 47 2.64 -0.02 0.12
N SER A 48 2.81 -0.74 1.23
CA SER A 48 2.73 -0.15 2.57
C SER A 48 3.94 -0.54 3.40
N VAL A 49 4.24 0.25 4.42
CA VAL A 49 5.13 -0.22 5.49
C VAL A 49 4.41 -1.31 6.29
N ASP A 50 5.14 -2.36 6.65
CA ASP A 50 4.65 -3.35 7.61
C ASP A 50 4.55 -2.73 9.01
N LEU A 51 3.32 -2.50 9.45
CA LEU A 51 2.99 -2.04 10.79
C LEU A 51 2.12 -3.08 11.53
N SER A 52 2.28 -4.36 11.18
CA SER A 52 1.51 -5.46 11.77
C SER A 52 1.61 -5.44 13.29
N GLY A 53 0.45 -5.46 13.95
CA GLY A 53 0.36 -5.43 15.41
C GLY A 53 0.30 -4.02 16.01
N LEU A 54 0.57 -2.96 15.24
CA LEU A 54 0.39 -1.58 15.68
C LEU A 54 -1.03 -1.10 15.39
N HIS A 55 -1.54 -0.19 16.22
CA HIS A 55 -2.87 0.38 16.06
C HIS A 55 -2.83 1.89 15.87
N MET A 56 -3.40 2.39 14.77
CA MET A 56 -3.39 3.81 14.43
C MET A 56 -4.07 4.71 15.48
N ALA A 57 -5.04 4.19 16.23
CA ALA A 57 -5.74 4.95 17.28
C ALA A 57 -5.05 4.87 18.67
N SER A 58 -3.91 4.20 18.78
CA SER A 58 -3.11 4.13 20.01
C SER A 58 -1.95 5.11 19.87
N ASP A 59 -1.89 6.16 20.68
CA ASP A 59 -0.78 7.12 20.64
C ASP A 59 0.57 6.41 20.84
N HIS A 60 0.59 5.40 21.72
CA HIS A 60 1.76 4.56 21.94
C HIS A 60 2.20 3.84 20.66
N ASP A 61 1.28 3.15 19.97
CA ASP A 61 1.64 2.37 18.78
C ASP A 61 1.88 3.26 17.56
N PHE A 62 1.15 4.38 17.47
CA PHE A 62 1.28 5.35 16.38
C PHE A 62 2.67 5.96 16.34
N ASN A 63 3.24 6.33 17.50
CA ASN A 63 4.59 6.89 17.57
C ASN A 63 5.70 5.85 17.29
N ARG A 64 5.36 4.55 17.35
CA ARG A 64 6.27 3.44 17.03
C ARG A 64 6.28 3.05 15.54
N LYS A 65 5.50 3.74 14.71
CA LYS A 65 5.60 3.73 13.24
C LYS A 65 6.88 4.40 12.73
N SER A 66 7.57 5.21 13.55
CA SER A 66 8.86 5.88 13.27
C SER A 66 8.99 6.70 11.97
N PHE A 67 7.91 6.84 11.18
CA PHE A 67 7.81 7.78 10.06
C PHE A 67 7.05 9.04 10.47
N THR A 68 7.51 10.20 9.99
CA THR A 68 6.88 11.49 10.31
C THR A 68 5.63 11.81 9.47
N THR A 69 5.32 11.04 8.42
CA THR A 69 4.12 11.29 7.59
C THR A 69 3.15 10.11 7.54
N GLY A 70 1.86 10.45 7.47
CA GLY A 70 0.72 9.51 7.48
C GLY A 70 0.48 8.75 6.18
N HIS A 71 1.25 9.05 5.12
CA HIS A 71 0.99 8.52 3.78
C HIS A 71 1.48 7.08 3.57
N THR A 72 2.22 6.52 4.52
CA THR A 72 2.74 5.14 4.48
C THR A 72 2.23 4.29 5.63
N GLY A 73 1.77 3.08 5.35
CA GLY A 73 1.30 2.17 6.38
C GLY A 73 -0.14 2.47 6.84
N PHE A 74 -0.66 1.63 7.74
CA PHE A 74 -2.07 1.58 8.14
C PHE A 74 -3.07 1.52 6.96
N GLY A 75 -2.65 0.98 5.81
CA GLY A 75 -3.51 0.95 4.62
C GLY A 75 -4.66 -0.06 4.68
N VAL A 76 -4.54 -1.13 5.47
CA VAL A 76 -5.58 -2.18 5.60
C VAL A 76 -6.92 -1.63 6.11
N PRO A 77 -6.97 -0.83 7.19
CA PRO A 77 -8.12 -0.02 7.58
C PRO A 77 -8.91 0.61 6.42
N PHE A 78 -8.24 1.35 5.56
CA PHE A 78 -8.87 2.11 4.47
C PHE A 78 -9.09 1.26 3.22
N THR A 79 -8.34 0.16 3.05
CA THR A 79 -8.54 -0.80 1.96
C THR A 79 -9.78 -1.67 2.19
N THR A 80 -10.08 -2.01 3.44
CA THR A 80 -11.21 -2.90 3.82
C THR A 80 -12.45 -2.16 4.30
N ASN A 81 -12.35 -0.88 4.64
CA ASN A 81 -13.50 -0.06 4.97
C ASN A 81 -13.21 1.40 4.59
N PRO A 82 -13.23 1.75 3.30
CA PRO A 82 -12.76 3.05 2.82
C PRO A 82 -13.63 4.24 3.29
N ASP A 83 -14.86 4.00 3.74
CA ASP A 83 -15.77 5.02 4.28
C ASP A 83 -15.65 5.19 5.81
N ARG A 84 -14.62 4.58 6.43
CA ARG A 84 -14.38 4.70 7.89
C ARG A 84 -13.87 6.07 8.35
N SER A 85 -13.35 6.87 7.43
CA SER A 85 -12.90 8.24 7.71
C SER A 85 -14.10 9.19 7.79
N ASP A 86 -13.90 10.41 8.29
CA ASP A 86 -14.90 11.49 8.27
C ASP A 86 -15.24 12.02 6.86
N VAL A 87 -14.92 11.24 5.83
CA VAL A 87 -15.25 11.48 4.42
C VAL A 87 -16.27 10.42 3.99
N PRO A 88 -17.58 10.73 4.06
CA PRO A 88 -18.60 9.82 3.55
C PRO A 88 -18.41 9.67 2.03
N ARG A 89 -18.39 8.42 1.54
CA ARG A 89 -18.16 8.08 0.11
C ARG A 89 -16.77 8.48 -0.38
N SER A 90 -15.74 7.99 0.31
CA SER A 90 -14.35 8.27 -0.06
C SER A 90 -14.05 7.90 -1.52
N ALA A 91 -13.41 8.81 -2.26
CA ALA A 91 -12.93 8.51 -3.60
C ALA A 91 -11.73 7.54 -3.59
N GLY A 92 -11.05 7.38 -2.45
CA GLY A 92 -10.00 6.39 -2.24
C GLY A 92 -10.61 5.00 -2.10
N ARG A 93 -10.51 4.19 -3.16
CA ARG A 93 -11.08 2.84 -3.27
C ARG A 93 -10.02 1.86 -3.75
N PRO A 94 -8.94 1.67 -2.98
CA PRO A 94 -7.74 1.03 -3.50
C PRO A 94 -7.97 -0.44 -3.89
N LEU A 95 -8.87 -1.15 -3.19
CA LEU A 95 -9.17 -2.56 -3.47
C LEU A 95 -9.85 -2.79 -4.83
N ARG A 96 -10.52 -1.76 -5.37
CA ARG A 96 -11.10 -1.80 -6.73
C ARG A 96 -10.04 -1.91 -7.83
N TYR A 97 -8.83 -1.46 -7.53
CA TYR A 97 -7.83 -1.18 -8.55
C TYR A 97 -6.55 -2.00 -8.39
N MET A 98 -6.09 -2.26 -7.16
CA MET A 98 -4.85 -3.00 -6.92
C MET A 98 -4.90 -4.43 -7.49
N ASP A 99 -3.79 -4.87 -8.06
CA ASP A 99 -3.56 -6.24 -8.55
C ASP A 99 -2.75 -7.06 -7.54
N ARG A 100 -1.87 -6.40 -6.80
CA ARG A 100 -1.02 -6.98 -5.75
C ARG A 100 -0.92 -5.97 -4.61
N TYR A 101 -0.83 -6.44 -3.38
CA TYR A 101 -0.58 -5.58 -2.23
C TYR A 101 0.53 -6.19 -1.39
N VAL A 102 1.61 -5.44 -1.22
CA VAL A 102 2.78 -5.88 -0.47
C VAL A 102 3.11 -4.92 0.67
N THR A 103 3.76 -5.46 1.68
CA THR A 103 4.35 -4.70 2.77
C THR A 103 5.86 -4.81 2.78
N VAL A 104 6.54 -3.77 3.25
CA VAL A 104 8.00 -3.70 3.39
C VAL A 104 8.37 -3.22 4.79
N GLY A 105 9.46 -3.72 5.35
CA GLY A 105 9.98 -3.28 6.65
C GLY A 105 10.48 -1.83 6.60
N GLN A 106 10.40 -1.14 7.74
CA GLN A 106 10.87 0.23 7.90
C GLN A 106 12.35 0.37 7.57
N GLY A 107 13.19 -0.58 7.98
CA GLY A 107 14.63 -0.54 7.75
C GLY A 107 14.99 -0.61 6.27
N CYS A 108 14.24 -1.38 5.46
CA CYS A 108 14.39 -1.38 4.01
C CYS A 108 14.05 -0.01 3.39
N VAL A 109 13.02 0.66 3.91
CA VAL A 109 12.61 1.99 3.45
C VAL A 109 13.64 3.05 3.82
N PHE A 110 14.18 3.02 5.03
CA PHE A 110 15.27 3.90 5.44
C PHE A 110 16.53 3.66 4.60
N TYR A 111 16.89 2.41 4.35
CA TYR A 111 18.05 2.05 3.54
C TYR A 111 17.93 2.57 2.11
N ILE A 112 16.80 2.31 1.43
CA ILE A 112 16.64 2.78 0.04
C ILE A 112 16.60 4.31 -0.04
N THR A 113 16.14 4.97 1.02
CA THR A 113 16.12 6.43 1.09
C THR A 113 17.52 7.01 1.14
N GLU A 114 18.39 6.43 1.97
CA GLU A 114 19.80 6.82 2.01
C GLU A 114 20.50 6.47 0.69
N ALA A 115 20.24 5.29 0.13
CA ALA A 115 20.82 4.89 -1.15
C ALA A 115 20.42 5.86 -2.28
N LEU A 116 19.16 6.29 -2.34
CA LEU A 116 18.69 7.28 -3.32
C LEU A 116 19.42 8.63 -3.16
N ALA A 117 19.62 9.08 -1.92
CA ALA A 117 20.35 10.32 -1.64
C ALA A 117 21.83 10.21 -2.07
N GLN A 118 22.49 9.10 -1.76
CA GLN A 118 23.91 8.91 -2.08
C GLN A 118 24.17 8.67 -3.57
N MET A 119 23.30 7.93 -4.25
CA MET A 119 23.50 7.55 -5.65
C MET A 119 23.01 8.60 -6.63
N GLU A 120 21.85 9.20 -6.37
CA GLU A 120 21.18 10.11 -7.31
C GLU A 120 21.18 11.57 -6.83
N GLY A 121 21.71 11.86 -5.64
CA GLY A 121 21.64 13.19 -5.03
C GLY A 121 20.22 13.64 -4.67
N LEU A 122 19.26 12.70 -4.68
CA LEU A 122 17.85 12.97 -4.43
C LEU A 122 17.53 12.70 -2.96
N GLU A 123 17.74 13.70 -2.12
CA GLU A 123 17.23 13.66 -0.75
C GLU A 123 15.70 13.61 -0.77
N ARG A 124 15.10 12.71 0.03
CA ARG A 124 13.64 12.55 0.17
C ARG A 124 13.28 12.05 1.56
N GLY A 125 12.00 12.21 1.92
CA GLY A 125 11.45 11.61 3.12
C GLY A 125 11.27 10.10 2.97
N PRO A 126 11.63 9.27 3.96
CA PRO A 126 11.49 7.82 3.91
C PRO A 126 10.09 7.33 3.57
N ALA A 127 9.04 7.99 4.09
CA ALA A 127 7.67 7.64 3.72
C ALA A 127 7.45 7.70 2.18
N GLY A 128 8.04 8.70 1.53
CA GLY A 128 8.03 8.86 0.08
C GLY A 128 8.84 7.86 -0.73
N ASN A 129 9.49 6.90 -0.09
CA ASN A 129 10.32 5.88 -0.73
C ASN A 129 9.84 4.47 -0.39
N THR A 130 8.63 4.33 0.18
CA THR A 130 8.05 2.99 0.43
C THR A 130 7.77 2.25 -0.88
N SER A 131 7.19 2.95 -1.85
CA SER A 131 6.96 2.45 -3.20
C SER A 131 8.30 2.15 -3.88
N LEU A 132 9.32 3.00 -3.67
CA LEU A 132 10.67 2.80 -4.21
C LEU A 132 11.33 1.53 -3.65
N ALA A 133 11.26 1.30 -2.34
CA ALA A 133 11.79 0.08 -1.71
C ALA A 133 11.15 -1.17 -2.30
N VAL A 134 9.83 -1.14 -2.49
CA VAL A 134 9.07 -2.22 -3.11
C VAL A 134 9.46 -2.39 -4.58
N ALA A 135 9.53 -1.30 -5.35
CA ALA A 135 9.90 -1.35 -6.75
C ALA A 135 11.30 -1.91 -6.97
N PHE A 136 12.26 -1.58 -6.09
CA PHE A 136 13.60 -2.15 -6.14
C PHE A 136 13.61 -3.67 -5.93
N CYS A 137 12.73 -4.19 -5.06
CA CYS A 137 12.58 -5.63 -4.89
C CYS A 137 11.96 -6.29 -6.13
N LEU A 138 10.88 -5.70 -6.65
CA LEU A 138 10.18 -6.23 -7.82
C LEU A 138 11.05 -6.21 -9.07
N ALA A 139 11.84 -5.16 -9.27
CA ALA A 139 12.74 -5.02 -10.42
C ALA A 139 13.77 -6.16 -10.51
N GLN A 140 14.11 -6.81 -9.39
CA GLN A 140 15.02 -7.97 -9.39
C GLN A 140 14.36 -9.24 -9.96
N GLU A 141 13.03 -9.28 -10.03
CA GLU A 141 12.23 -10.38 -10.59
C GLU A 141 11.73 -10.10 -12.02
N MET A 142 11.99 -8.89 -12.53
CA MET A 142 11.51 -8.41 -13.84
C MET A 142 12.54 -8.67 -14.94
N ASP A 143 12.05 -8.82 -16.17
CA ASP A 143 12.91 -8.91 -17.35
C ASP A 143 13.56 -7.54 -17.64
N GLN A 144 14.75 -7.56 -18.24
CA GLN A 144 15.57 -6.36 -18.45
C GLN A 144 14.87 -5.26 -19.27
N ASP A 145 13.95 -5.63 -20.17
CA ASP A 145 13.20 -4.70 -21.02
C ASP A 145 11.90 -4.21 -20.37
N GLN A 146 11.48 -4.77 -19.23
CA GLN A 146 10.31 -4.33 -18.51
C GLN A 146 10.57 -3.05 -17.74
N VAL A 147 9.53 -2.23 -17.60
CA VAL A 147 9.57 -0.94 -16.93
C VAL A 147 8.64 -0.93 -15.74
N ILE A 148 9.21 -0.53 -14.61
CA ILE A 148 8.51 -0.27 -13.37
C ILE A 148 8.49 1.24 -13.11
N VAL A 149 7.32 1.77 -12.77
CA VAL A 149 7.17 3.17 -12.36
C VAL A 149 6.86 3.23 -10.89
N VAL A 150 7.62 4.06 -10.19
CA VAL A 150 7.42 4.35 -8.78
C VAL A 150 6.54 5.59 -8.66
N GLN A 151 5.28 5.39 -8.28
CA GLN A 151 4.36 6.48 -8.05
C GLN A 151 4.33 6.90 -6.57
N GLU A 152 5.04 7.99 -6.30
CA GLU A 152 5.21 8.58 -4.97
C GLU A 152 4.58 9.96 -4.87
N THR A 153 4.33 10.38 -3.63
CA THR A 153 3.63 11.64 -3.34
C THR A 153 4.35 12.54 -2.35
N GLU A 154 5.62 12.25 -2.02
CA GLU A 154 6.34 12.94 -0.94
C GLU A 154 7.43 13.87 -1.48
N TYR A 155 7.58 15.01 -0.82
CA TYR A 155 8.57 16.03 -1.09
C TYR A 155 9.51 16.21 0.10
N THR A 156 10.72 16.71 -0.13
CA THR A 156 11.65 17.09 0.95
C THR A 156 11.15 18.31 1.72
N GLY A 157 11.31 18.26 3.04
CA GLY A 157 10.95 19.35 3.95
C GLY A 157 11.51 19.09 5.35
N ALA A 158 11.53 20.14 6.18
CA ALA A 158 11.99 20.04 7.57
C ALA A 158 11.27 18.90 8.32
N GLY A 159 12.02 18.05 9.03
CA GLY A 159 11.49 16.90 9.78
C GLY A 159 11.29 15.61 8.96
N LYS A 160 11.56 15.62 7.65
CA LYS A 160 11.48 14.42 6.79
C LYS A 160 12.82 13.74 6.54
N HIS A 161 13.91 14.33 7.00
CA HIS A 161 15.23 13.71 6.89
C HIS A 161 15.27 12.39 7.68
N ILE A 162 16.12 11.45 7.25
CA ILE A 162 16.28 10.13 7.86
C ILE A 162 16.74 10.21 9.33
N ASN A 163 17.78 11.01 9.60
CA ASN A 163 18.38 11.11 10.94
C ASN A 163 17.38 11.49 12.06
N PRO A 164 16.58 12.57 11.94
CA PRO A 164 15.57 12.89 12.96
C PRO A 164 14.56 11.76 13.23
N GLN A 165 14.17 11.01 12.19
CA GLN A 165 13.21 9.91 12.32
C GLN A 165 13.82 8.70 13.03
N LEU A 166 15.08 8.35 12.73
CA LEU A 166 15.80 7.30 13.44
C LEU A 166 16.11 7.68 14.89
N THR A 167 16.42 8.95 15.17
CA THR A 167 16.54 9.47 16.54
C THR A 167 15.23 9.36 17.29
N PHE A 168 14.13 9.80 16.69
CA PHE A 168 12.80 9.67 17.28
C PHE A 168 12.42 8.20 17.55
N ALA A 169 12.77 7.28 16.65
CA ALA A 169 12.56 5.85 16.85
C ALA A 169 13.30 5.34 18.11
N LYS A 170 14.58 5.70 18.26
CA LYS A 170 15.39 5.35 19.44
C LYS A 170 14.78 5.90 20.73
N GLU A 171 14.35 7.15 20.72
CA GLU A 171 13.70 7.80 21.86
C GLU A 171 12.38 7.12 22.26
N ASN A 172 11.68 6.50 21.30
CA ASN A 172 10.48 5.68 21.54
C ASN A 172 10.78 4.20 21.83
N GLY A 173 12.03 3.86 22.16
CA GLY A 173 12.44 2.51 22.56
C GLY A 173 12.45 1.50 21.41
N ILE A 174 12.65 1.97 20.17
CA ILE A 174 12.87 1.11 19.01
C ILE A 174 14.36 0.83 18.86
N GLU A 175 14.72 -0.45 18.82
CA GLU A 175 16.10 -0.88 18.60
C GLU A 175 16.49 -0.70 17.13
N LEU A 176 17.64 -0.08 16.85
CA LEU A 176 18.18 -0.01 15.48
C LEU A 176 19.26 -1.06 15.30
N ILE A 177 19.05 -1.97 14.35
CA ILE A 177 19.93 -3.11 14.08
C ILE A 177 20.38 -3.04 12.63
N VAL A 178 21.62 -3.44 12.36
CA VAL A 178 22.07 -3.77 11.00
C VAL A 178 22.06 -5.29 10.88
N GLY A 179 21.36 -5.85 9.89
CA GLY A 179 21.22 -7.31 9.76
C GLY A 179 20.16 -7.73 8.75
N ASN A 180 19.50 -8.86 9.00
CA ASN A 180 18.49 -9.41 8.10
C ASN A 180 17.13 -8.72 8.29
N PRO A 181 16.59 -8.01 7.28
CA PRO A 181 15.33 -7.28 7.41
C PRO A 181 14.12 -8.17 7.69
N LYS A 182 14.21 -9.50 7.50
CA LYS A 182 13.16 -10.45 7.87
C LYS A 182 13.00 -10.59 9.39
N ASP A 183 14.00 -10.19 10.17
CA ASP A 183 13.96 -10.21 11.64
C ASP A 183 13.32 -8.93 12.22
N GLU A 184 12.92 -7.99 11.36
CA GLU A 184 12.24 -6.76 11.78
C GLU A 184 10.87 -7.07 12.39
N LYS A 185 10.61 -6.45 13.54
CA LYS A 185 9.37 -6.56 14.30
C LYS A 185 8.78 -5.16 14.47
N PRO A 186 7.62 -4.87 13.84
CA PRO A 186 7.01 -3.55 13.91
C PRO A 186 6.83 -3.06 15.35
N GLY A 187 7.32 -1.84 15.59
CA GLY A 187 7.31 -1.21 16.90
C GLY A 187 8.24 -1.84 17.93
N VAL A 188 9.15 -2.74 17.57
CA VAL A 188 10.17 -3.26 18.50
C VAL A 188 11.56 -2.87 18.01
N ASN A 189 11.84 -3.12 16.74
CA ASN A 189 13.12 -2.79 16.12
C ASN A 189 12.93 -2.32 14.67
N ILE A 190 13.98 -1.70 14.14
CA ILE A 190 14.15 -1.35 12.74
C ILE A 190 15.45 -2.04 12.30
N VAL A 191 15.37 -2.89 11.29
CA VAL A 191 16.52 -3.67 10.81
C VAL A 191 16.96 -3.13 9.47
N LEU A 192 18.04 -2.34 9.49
CA LEU A 192 18.71 -1.85 8.29
C LEU A 192 19.42 -3.04 7.61
N PRO A 193 19.12 -3.35 6.33
CA PRO A 193 19.80 -4.43 5.62
C PRO A 193 21.31 -4.17 5.50
N GLU A 194 22.12 -5.22 5.55
CA GLU A 194 23.58 -5.11 5.35
C GLU A 194 23.95 -4.70 3.92
N HIS A 195 23.13 -5.10 2.93
CA HIS A 195 23.31 -4.75 1.52
C HIS A 195 21.98 -4.76 0.76
N LEU A 196 21.94 -4.10 -0.41
CA LEU A 196 20.74 -3.95 -1.25
C LEU A 196 20.04 -5.28 -1.58
N GLY A 197 20.81 -6.33 -1.85
CA GLY A 197 20.26 -7.66 -2.15
C GLY A 197 19.50 -8.34 -1.01
N MET A 198 19.48 -7.77 0.21
CA MET A 198 18.68 -8.28 1.32
C MET A 198 17.29 -7.66 1.41
N LEU A 199 17.00 -6.60 0.65
CA LEU A 199 15.68 -5.96 0.69
C LEU A 199 14.59 -7.01 0.42
N PHE A 200 13.51 -6.90 1.18
CA PHE A 200 12.47 -7.92 1.20
C PHE A 200 11.09 -7.28 1.31
N ILE A 201 10.15 -7.84 0.54
CA ILE A 201 8.73 -7.50 0.58
C ILE A 201 7.91 -8.73 0.95
N LYS A 202 6.76 -8.50 1.56
CA LYS A 202 5.81 -9.54 1.97
C LYS A 202 4.47 -9.32 1.29
N ASP A 203 3.97 -10.35 0.62
CA ASP A 203 2.64 -10.31 0.03
C ASP A 203 1.52 -10.35 1.08
N MET A 204 0.55 -9.45 0.90
CA MET A 204 -0.72 -9.50 1.60
C MET A 204 -1.71 -10.38 0.84
N ASN A 205 -2.53 -11.13 1.58
CA ASN A 205 -3.59 -11.94 0.99
C ASN A 205 -4.78 -11.04 0.60
N LEU A 206 -4.89 -10.71 -0.70
CA LEU A 206 -5.98 -9.89 -1.23
C LEU A 206 -7.36 -10.52 -0.98
N ASP A 207 -7.52 -11.83 -1.09
CA ASP A 207 -8.81 -12.49 -0.85
C ASP A 207 -9.28 -12.34 0.59
N LYS A 208 -8.36 -12.38 1.55
CA LYS A 208 -8.66 -12.07 2.96
C LYS A 208 -9.12 -10.61 3.11
N LEU A 209 -8.50 -9.68 2.40
CA LEU A 209 -8.92 -8.26 2.41
C LEU A 209 -10.28 -8.05 1.75
N ARG A 210 -10.56 -8.73 0.63
CA ARG A 210 -11.86 -8.73 -0.05
C ARG A 210 -12.97 -9.25 0.84
N ARG A 211 -12.75 -10.39 1.51
CA ARG A 211 -13.66 -10.95 2.51
C ARG A 211 -13.92 -9.97 3.66
N SER A 212 -12.86 -9.39 4.21
CA SER A 212 -12.97 -8.34 5.25
C SER A 212 -13.79 -7.15 4.76
N SER A 213 -13.58 -6.71 3.52
CA SER A 213 -14.32 -5.60 2.90
C SER A 213 -15.81 -5.90 2.75
N ILE A 214 -16.17 -7.10 2.27
CA ILE A 214 -17.57 -7.54 2.16
C ILE A 214 -18.20 -7.59 3.56
N LYS A 215 -17.52 -8.19 4.53
CA LYS A 215 -17.98 -8.26 5.93
C LYS A 215 -18.25 -6.87 6.51
N ASN A 216 -17.30 -5.95 6.37
CA ASN A 216 -17.43 -4.57 6.88
C ASN A 216 -18.58 -3.81 6.24
N GLN A 217 -18.85 -4.07 4.96
CA GLN A 217 -19.90 -3.39 4.20
C GLN A 217 -21.28 -4.03 4.34
N THR A 218 -21.39 -5.21 4.95
CA THR A 218 -22.65 -5.94 5.16
C THR A 218 -22.95 -6.09 6.65
N VAL A 219 -22.56 -7.22 7.26
CA VAL A 219 -22.79 -7.54 8.68
C VAL A 219 -22.15 -6.51 9.61
N GLY A 220 -21.03 -5.90 9.21
CA GLY A 220 -20.39 -4.80 9.94
C GLY A 220 -21.25 -3.53 10.03
N LYS A 221 -22.22 -3.37 9.13
CA LYS A 221 -23.25 -2.33 9.14
C LYS A 221 -24.60 -2.83 9.69
N GLY A 222 -24.65 -4.06 10.20
CA GLY A 222 -25.88 -4.69 10.68
C GLY A 222 -26.84 -5.13 9.57
N MET A 223 -26.34 -5.32 8.34
CA MET A 223 -27.16 -5.76 7.20
C MET A 223 -27.07 -7.27 7.01
N ASN A 224 -28.23 -7.92 7.04
CA ASN A 224 -28.39 -9.39 6.91
C ASN A 224 -29.10 -9.77 5.60
N GLN A 225 -29.57 -8.75 4.87
CA GLN A 225 -30.27 -8.83 3.61
C GLN A 225 -29.81 -7.63 2.78
N ILE A 226 -29.48 -7.87 1.52
CA ILE A 226 -28.99 -6.84 0.57
C ILE A 226 -29.71 -6.96 -0.77
N LEU A 227 -29.64 -5.94 -1.60
CA LEU A 227 -30.22 -5.93 -2.92
C LEU A 227 -29.27 -6.55 -3.98
N PRO A 228 -29.78 -6.98 -5.14
CA PRO A 228 -28.92 -7.40 -6.25
C PRO A 228 -27.87 -6.35 -6.66
N GLU A 229 -28.21 -5.07 -6.62
CA GLU A 229 -27.31 -3.95 -6.95
C GLU A 229 -26.17 -3.83 -5.93
N ASP A 230 -26.39 -4.24 -4.68
CA ASP A 230 -25.32 -4.29 -3.67
C ASP A 230 -24.29 -5.37 -4.01
N VAL A 231 -24.71 -6.48 -4.63
CA VAL A 231 -23.78 -7.52 -5.11
C VAL A 231 -22.90 -6.95 -6.22
N ASP A 232 -23.47 -6.22 -7.18
CA ASP A 232 -22.72 -5.57 -8.26
C ASP A 232 -21.73 -4.54 -7.70
N TYR A 233 -22.16 -3.76 -6.71
CA TYR A 233 -21.30 -2.83 -6.00
C TYR A 233 -20.15 -3.56 -5.27
N LEU A 234 -20.42 -4.66 -4.58
CA LEU A 234 -19.39 -5.45 -3.88
C LEU A 234 -18.39 -6.07 -4.84
N MET A 235 -18.84 -6.57 -5.99
CA MET A 235 -17.97 -7.06 -7.06
C MET A 235 -17.01 -5.97 -7.54
N LEU A 236 -17.55 -4.77 -7.82
CA LEU A 236 -16.77 -3.62 -8.21
C LEU A 236 -15.78 -3.20 -7.11
N GLU A 237 -16.26 -3.08 -5.87
CA GLU A 237 -15.48 -2.64 -4.70
C GLU A 237 -14.29 -3.55 -4.42
N THR A 238 -14.45 -4.85 -4.61
CA THR A 238 -13.45 -5.86 -4.29
C THR A 238 -12.61 -6.32 -5.48
N LYS A 239 -12.94 -5.87 -6.70
CA LYS A 239 -12.36 -6.37 -7.95
C LYS A 239 -12.43 -7.91 -7.99
N ALA A 240 -13.57 -8.47 -7.60
CA ALA A 240 -13.76 -9.92 -7.45
C ALA A 240 -14.90 -10.43 -8.34
N SER A 241 -14.90 -11.74 -8.59
CA SER A 241 -15.97 -12.40 -9.34
C SER A 241 -17.27 -12.46 -8.53
N ARG A 242 -18.39 -12.60 -9.25
CA ARG A 242 -19.70 -12.80 -8.61
C ARG A 242 -19.71 -14.03 -7.70
N ASP A 243 -19.12 -15.13 -8.15
CA ASP A 243 -19.07 -16.37 -7.35
C ASP A 243 -18.30 -16.17 -6.04
N PHE A 244 -17.20 -15.43 -6.06
CA PHE A 244 -16.45 -15.10 -4.84
C PHE A 244 -17.32 -14.32 -3.85
N VAL A 245 -18.02 -13.28 -4.34
CA VAL A 245 -18.89 -12.44 -3.51
C VAL A 245 -20.05 -13.25 -2.95
N MET A 246 -20.78 -13.99 -3.80
CA MET A 246 -21.93 -14.79 -3.39
C MET A 246 -21.56 -15.90 -2.39
N ASN A 247 -20.45 -16.59 -2.61
CA ASN A 247 -19.96 -17.63 -1.69
C ASN A 247 -19.67 -17.03 -0.31
N HIS A 248 -19.02 -15.87 -0.25
CA HIS A 248 -18.70 -15.26 1.04
C HIS A 248 -19.94 -14.64 1.72
N LEU A 249 -20.89 -14.09 0.97
CA LEU A 249 -22.17 -13.65 1.52
C LEU A 249 -22.94 -14.81 2.18
N ALA A 250 -22.93 -15.99 1.54
CA ALA A 250 -23.53 -17.19 2.09
C ALA A 250 -22.85 -17.65 3.40
N GLU A 251 -21.51 -17.62 3.45
CA GLU A 251 -20.74 -17.89 4.69
C GLU A 251 -21.09 -16.90 5.82
N LEU A 252 -21.41 -15.65 5.48
CA LEU A 252 -21.82 -14.61 6.44
C LEU A 252 -23.32 -14.65 6.78
N ALA A 253 -24.08 -15.59 6.21
CA ALA A 253 -25.54 -15.68 6.33
C ALA A 253 -26.28 -14.41 5.87
N VAL A 254 -25.75 -13.70 4.87
CA VAL A 254 -26.39 -12.53 4.24
C VAL A 254 -27.21 -13.00 3.03
N THR A 255 -28.49 -12.66 3.03
CA THR A 255 -29.42 -12.99 1.93
C THR A 255 -29.47 -11.89 0.88
N VAL A 256 -29.83 -12.23 -0.36
CA VAL A 256 -30.03 -11.25 -1.44
C VAL A 256 -31.52 -11.22 -1.78
N GLU A 257 -32.16 -10.06 -1.71
CA GLU A 257 -33.59 -9.91 -2.03
C GLU A 257 -33.91 -10.44 -3.43
N GLY A 258 -35.04 -11.14 -3.54
CA GLY A 258 -35.50 -11.72 -4.80
C GLY A 258 -34.94 -13.11 -5.13
N LYS A 259 -34.31 -13.78 -4.16
CA LYS A 259 -33.99 -15.22 -4.21
C LYS A 259 -34.53 -15.97 -2.99
#